data_AF-A0A425VV22-F1
#
_entry.id   AF-A0A425VV22-F1
#
_cell.length_a   1.000
_cell.length_b   1.000
_cell.length_c   1.000
_cell.angle_alpha   90.00
_cell.angle_beta   90.00
_cell.angle_gamma   90.00
#
_symmetry.space_group_name_H-M   'P 1'
#
loop_
_entity.id
_entity.type
_entity.pdbx_description
1 polymer ?
#
loop_
_entity_poly.entity_id
_entity_poly.type
_entity_poly.pdbx_seq_one_letter_code
_entity_poly.pdbx_strand_id
1 'polypeptide(L)'
;MNVRSEIGVGLGHLARWGLRTVFRRNASQLPGRIALTVDPDIISRLAKKLQKGSIVVCGTNGKTTTNNIIASAIEAGGQRVLCNRAGANMAPGVVAALLPGSGADW
;
A
#
# COMPACT_ATOMS: atom_id res chain seq x y z
N MET A 1 -16.70 -0.23 -10.20
CA MET A 1 -16.37 0.17 -8.81
C MET A 1 -17.67 0.57 -8.12
N ASN A 2 -17.78 0.43 -6.78
CA ASN A 2 -18.99 0.82 -6.04
C ASN A 2 -18.79 2.20 -5.39
N VAL A 3 -19.86 2.96 -5.16
CA VAL A 3 -19.83 4.30 -4.54
C VAL A 3 -19.04 4.34 -3.23
N ARG A 4 -19.16 3.29 -2.40
CA ARG A 4 -18.39 3.14 -1.15
C ARG A 4 -16.86 3.11 -1.37
N SER A 5 -16.41 2.49 -2.46
CA SER A 5 -14.97 2.41 -2.78
C SER A 5 -14.41 3.74 -3.26
N GLU A 6 -15.20 4.54 -3.97
CA GLU A 6 -14.78 5.88 -4.41
C GLU A 6 -14.64 6.85 -3.24
N ILE A 7 -15.59 6.80 -2.29
CA ILE A 7 -15.53 7.58 -1.05
C ILE A 7 -14.30 7.18 -0.21
N GLY A 8 -14.04 5.87 -0.07
CA GLY A 8 -12.89 5.37 0.67
C GLY A 8 -11.55 5.81 0.07
N VAL A 9 -11.43 5.79 -1.26
CA VAL A 9 -10.24 6.27 -1.98
C VAL A 9 -10.05 7.77 -1.78
N GLY A 10 -11.13 8.57 -1.92
CA GLY A 10 -11.09 10.01 -1.70
C GLY A 10 -10.63 10.40 -0.29
N LEU A 11 -11.20 9.75 0.74
CA LEU A 11 -10.79 9.97 2.13
C LEU A 11 -9.35 9.54 2.39
N GLY A 12 -8.90 8.43 1.78
CA GLY A 12 -7.52 7.97 1.86
C GLY A 12 -6.52 8.97 1.27
N HIS A 13 -6.86 9.59 0.14
CA HIS A 13 -6.04 10.64 -0.46
C HIS A 13 -5.99 11.91 0.38
N LEU A 14 -7.13 12.34 0.94
CA LEU A 14 -7.21 13.51 1.82
C LEU A 14 -6.42 13.31 3.12
N ALA A 15 -6.56 12.16 3.76
CA ALA A 15 -5.80 11.83 4.96
C ALA A 15 -4.29 11.77 4.66
N ARG A 16 -3.90 11.16 3.54
CA ARG A 16 -2.50 11.12 3.11
C ARG A 16 -1.94 12.51 2.83
N TRP A 17 -2.70 13.36 2.15
CA TRP A 17 -2.31 14.75 1.89
C TRP A 17 -2.17 15.53 3.19
N GLY A 18 -3.17 15.48 4.09
CA GLY A 18 -3.11 16.17 5.38
C GLY A 18 -1.91 15.72 6.24
N LEU A 19 -1.67 14.41 6.33
CA LEU A 19 -0.56 13.89 7.13
C LEU A 19 0.82 14.24 6.56
N ARG A 20 0.96 14.23 5.23
CA ARG A 20 2.23 14.51 4.55
C ARG A 20 2.53 16.01 4.48
N THR A 21 1.51 16.83 4.27
CA THR A 21 1.64 18.28 4.04
C THR A 21 1.55 19.09 5.32
N VAL A 22 0.64 18.73 6.25
CA VAL A 22 0.40 19.49 7.50
C VAL A 22 1.27 18.97 8.65
N PHE A 23 1.38 17.65 8.81
CA PHE A 23 2.04 17.06 9.98
C PHE A 23 3.46 16.54 9.74
N ARG A 24 3.96 16.53 8.50
CA ARG A 24 5.30 16.01 8.12
C ARG A 24 5.63 14.65 8.73
N ARG A 25 4.60 13.82 9.01
CA ARG A 25 4.74 12.51 9.65
C ARG A 25 4.63 11.41 8.61
N ASN A 26 5.43 10.35 8.78
CA ASN A 26 5.34 9.16 7.94
C ASN A 26 3.95 8.53 8.10
N ALA A 27 3.09 8.73 7.11
CA ALA A 27 1.74 8.18 7.04
C ALA A 27 1.76 6.69 6.65
N SER A 28 2.63 5.90 7.29
CA SER A 28 2.91 4.50 6.93
C SER A 28 1.79 3.53 7.28
N GLN A 29 0.91 3.87 8.23
CA GLN A 29 -0.18 2.99 8.69
C GLN A 29 -1.53 3.71 8.89
N LEU A 30 -1.52 4.99 9.28
CA LEU A 30 -2.75 5.72 9.64
C LEU A 30 -3.78 5.83 8.49
N PRO A 31 -3.39 6.16 7.24
CA PRO A 31 -4.33 6.16 6.11
C PRO A 31 -4.93 4.78 5.84
N GLY A 32 -4.10 3.72 5.92
CA GLY A 32 -4.58 2.36 5.72
C GLY A 32 -5.49 1.88 6.84
N ARG A 33 -5.29 2.33 8.08
CA ARG A 33 -6.16 2.01 9.21
C ARG A 33 -7.55 2.63 9.02
N ILE A 34 -7.61 3.90 8.64
CA ILE A 34 -8.87 4.58 8.33
C ILE A 34 -9.60 3.86 7.19
N ALA A 35 -8.87 3.54 6.11
CA ALA A 35 -9.45 2.89 4.95
C ALA A 35 -9.99 1.48 5.25
N LEU A 36 -9.32 0.70 6.11
CA LEU A 36 -9.80 -0.59 6.59
C LEU A 36 -11.04 -0.49 7.49
N THR A 37 -11.13 0.55 8.32
CA THR A 37 -12.33 0.78 9.15
C THR A 37 -13.56 1.05 8.26
N VAL A 38 -13.37 1.72 7.12
CA VAL A 38 -14.45 2.05 6.18
C VAL A 38 -14.81 0.88 5.28
N ASP A 39 -13.81 0.16 4.75
CA ASP A 39 -13.99 -1.00 3.87
C ASP A 39 -13.05 -2.14 4.32
N PRO A 40 -13.55 -3.15 5.05
CA PRO A 40 -12.77 -4.29 5.48
C PRO A 40 -12.18 -5.10 4.31
N ASP A 41 -12.82 -5.08 3.13
CA ASP A 41 -12.40 -5.81 1.94
C ASP A 41 -11.47 -4.99 1.04
N ILE A 42 -11.03 -3.80 1.47
CA ILE A 42 -10.30 -2.86 0.63
C ILE A 42 -9.00 -3.43 0.03
N ILE A 43 -8.32 -4.33 0.75
CA ILE A 43 -7.12 -5.02 0.24
C ILE A 43 -7.46 -5.78 -1.05
N SER A 44 -8.56 -6.54 -1.06
CA SER A 44 -8.99 -7.31 -2.23
C SER A 44 -9.31 -6.41 -3.42
N ARG A 45 -9.88 -5.22 -3.17
CA ARG A 45 -10.23 -4.25 -4.21
C ARG A 45 -8.98 -3.58 -4.77
N LEU A 46 -8.08 -3.14 -3.90
CA LEU A 46 -6.84 -2.49 -4.30
C LEU A 46 -5.89 -3.47 -4.99
N ALA A 47 -5.89 -4.76 -4.62
CA ALA A 47 -5.08 -5.78 -5.28
C ALA A 47 -5.41 -5.93 -6.78
N LYS A 48 -6.63 -5.57 -7.22
CA LYS A 48 -7.03 -5.63 -8.64
C LYS A 48 -6.25 -4.67 -9.56
N LYS A 49 -5.51 -3.70 -9.00
CA LYS A 49 -4.68 -2.78 -9.78
C LYS A 49 -3.27 -3.30 -10.05
N LEU A 50 -2.92 -4.45 -9.49
CA LEU A 50 -1.65 -5.14 -9.71
C LEU A 50 -1.79 -6.00 -10.97
N GLN A 51 -0.99 -5.71 -11.99
CA GLN A 51 -1.15 -6.35 -13.31
C GLN A 51 -0.59 -7.76 -13.36
N LYS A 52 0.51 -8.02 -12.66
CA LYS A 52 1.21 -9.31 -12.68
C LYS A 52 0.99 -10.16 -11.41
N GLY A 53 0.50 -9.53 -10.35
CA GLY A 53 0.16 -10.20 -9.10
C GLY A 53 0.85 -9.56 -7.90
N SER A 54 1.06 -10.34 -6.84
CA SER A 54 1.66 -9.87 -5.59
C SER A 54 2.67 -10.86 -5.05
N ILE A 55 3.74 -10.37 -4.44
CA ILE A 55 4.74 -11.19 -3.74
C ILE A 55 4.59 -10.98 -2.24
N VAL A 56 4.45 -12.07 -1.47
CA VAL A 56 4.30 -12.03 -0.01
C VAL A 56 5.54 -12.65 0.65
N VAL A 57 6.26 -11.86 1.43
CA VAL A 57 7.46 -12.30 2.14
C VAL A 57 7.14 -12.58 3.61
N CYS A 58 7.20 -13.85 3.99
CA CYS A 58 6.95 -14.33 5.35
C CYS A 58 8.23 -14.82 6.04
N GLY A 59 8.24 -14.84 7.38
CA GLY A 59 9.38 -15.33 8.17
C GLY A 59 9.48 -14.66 9.53
N THR A 60 10.31 -15.17 10.42
CA THR A 60 10.56 -14.57 11.75
C THR A 60 11.47 -13.34 11.63
N ASN A 61 12.57 -13.45 10.88
CA ASN A 61 13.54 -12.38 10.62
C ASN A 61 13.72 -12.12 9.12
N GLY A 62 14.44 -11.05 8.76
CA GLY A 62 14.85 -10.77 7.38
C GLY A 62 13.77 -10.26 6.42
N LYS A 63 12.47 -10.34 6.77
CA LYS A 63 11.34 -9.93 5.92
C LYS A 63 11.52 -8.59 5.21
N THR A 64 11.76 -7.52 5.96
CA THR A 64 11.85 -6.16 5.39
C THR A 64 13.03 -6.03 4.44
N THR A 65 14.18 -6.62 4.78
CA THR A 65 15.38 -6.61 3.94
C THR A 65 15.12 -7.38 2.65
N THR A 66 14.62 -8.61 2.74
CA THR A 66 14.29 -9.46 1.59
C THR A 66 13.24 -8.79 0.69
N ASN A 67 12.18 -8.23 1.27
CA ASN A 67 11.13 -7.50 0.56
C ASN A 67 11.69 -6.31 -0.22
N ASN A 68 12.58 -5.53 0.39
CA ASN A 68 13.20 -4.38 -0.26
C ASN A 68 14.18 -4.80 -1.36
N ILE A 69 14.92 -5.88 -1.19
CA ILE A 69 15.81 -6.43 -2.24
C ILE A 69 14.99 -6.88 -3.45
N ILE A 70 13.92 -7.65 -3.24
CA ILE A 70 13.02 -8.11 -4.31
C ILE A 70 12.42 -6.91 -5.05
N ALA A 71 11.86 -5.93 -4.32
CA ALA A 71 11.25 -4.75 -4.92
C ALA A 71 12.27 -3.96 -5.77
N SER A 72 13.47 -3.71 -5.24
CA SER A 72 14.52 -2.98 -5.96
C SER A 72 15.02 -3.75 -7.20
N ALA A 73 15.10 -5.09 -7.14
CA ALA A 73 15.50 -5.89 -8.30
C ALA A 73 14.46 -5.85 -9.43
N ILE A 74 13.18 -5.91 -9.08
CA ILE A 74 12.07 -5.80 -10.06
C ILE A 74 12.02 -4.40 -10.66
N GLU A 75 12.19 -3.36 -9.84
CA GLU A 75 12.27 -1.97 -10.31
C GLU A 75 13.47 -1.72 -11.21
N ALA A 76 14.63 -2.31 -10.92
CA ALA A 76 15.80 -2.25 -11.78
C ALA A 76 15.54 -2.89 -13.16
N GLY A 77 14.59 -3.83 -13.26
CA GLY A 77 14.08 -4.38 -14.50
C GLY A 77 13.06 -3.48 -15.23
N GLY A 78 12.84 -2.25 -14.78
CA GLY A 78 11.94 -1.26 -15.40
C GLY A 78 10.47 -1.41 -15.03
N GLN A 79 10.14 -2.22 -14.02
CA GLN A 79 8.77 -2.44 -13.58
C GLN A 79 8.38 -1.56 -12.39
N ARG A 80 7.08 -1.29 -12.22
CA ARG A 80 6.55 -0.52 -11.10
C ARG A 80 6.08 -1.43 -9.97
N VAL A 81 6.63 -1.24 -8.78
CA VAL A 81 6.32 -2.05 -7.59
C VAL A 81 5.67 -1.19 -6.49
N LEU A 82 4.56 -1.67 -5.94
CA LEU A 82 4.00 -1.15 -4.70
C LEU A 82 4.53 -1.96 -3.52
N CYS A 83 5.43 -1.35 -2.74
CA CYS A 83 6.12 -2.03 -1.65
C CYS A 83 5.94 -1.28 -0.33
N ASN A 84 5.63 -2.02 0.75
CA ASN A 84 5.63 -1.51 2.13
C ASN A 84 7.06 -1.38 2.69
N ARG A 85 7.89 -0.55 2.04
CA ARG A 85 9.35 -0.41 2.29
C ARG A 85 9.74 -0.13 3.74
N ALA A 86 8.86 0.53 4.49
CA ALA A 86 9.05 0.84 5.91
C ALA A 86 8.87 -0.38 6.84
N GLY A 87 8.55 -1.57 6.31
CA GLY A 87 8.32 -2.77 7.11
C GLY A 87 6.97 -2.80 7.83
N ALA A 88 6.03 -1.93 7.45
CA ALA A 88 4.67 -1.94 7.98
C ALA A 88 3.91 -3.16 7.43
N ASN A 89 4.07 -4.29 8.09
CA ASN A 89 3.62 -5.63 7.68
C ASN A 89 2.23 -6.02 8.21
N MET A 90 1.59 -5.17 9.02
CA MET A 90 0.19 -5.33 9.40
C MET A 90 -0.74 -4.88 8.27
N ALA A 91 -1.99 -5.32 8.28
CA ALA A 91 -3.00 -4.96 7.27
C ALA A 91 -3.08 -3.45 6.97
N PRO A 92 -3.05 -2.52 7.96
CA PRO A 92 -3.02 -1.08 7.68
C PRO A 92 -1.80 -0.63 6.88
N GLY A 93 -0.63 -1.25 7.10
CA GLY A 93 0.58 -0.97 6.35
C GLY A 93 0.52 -1.47 4.91
N VAL A 94 -0.06 -2.65 4.71
CA VAL A 94 -0.33 -3.20 3.36
C VAL A 94 -1.28 -2.28 2.60
N VAL A 95 -2.39 -1.86 3.22
CA VAL A 95 -3.32 -0.91 2.59
C VAL A 95 -2.65 0.41 2.28
N ALA A 96 -1.87 0.97 3.21
CA ALA A 96 -1.14 2.21 2.97
C ALA A 96 -0.16 2.11 1.79
N ALA A 97 0.49 0.96 1.59
CA ALA A 97 1.35 0.69 0.44
C ALA A 97 0.56 0.52 -0.87
N LEU A 98 -0.68 0.03 -0.79
CA LEU A 98 -1.59 -0.14 -1.94
C LEU A 98 -2.44 1.09 -2.25
N LEU A 99 -2.46 2.15 -1.44
CA LEU A 99 -3.20 3.39 -1.75
C LEU A 99 -2.60 4.25 -2.90
N PRO A 100 -1.27 4.40 -3.07
CA PRO A 100 -0.68 5.19 -4.15
C PRO A 100 -0.97 4.65 -5.55
N GLY A 101 -1.23 5.56 -6.50
CA GLY A 101 -1.21 5.28 -7.94
C GLY A 101 -2.47 4.60 -8.49
N SER A 102 -2.66 4.76 -9.81
CA SER A 102 -3.76 4.16 -10.59
C SER A 102 -3.50 2.70 -11.00
N GLY A 103 -2.25 2.24 -10.97
CA GLY A 103 -1.86 0.86 -11.26
C GLY A 103 -0.35 0.61 -11.06
N ALA A 104 0.01 -0.66 -10.87
CA ALA A 104 1.39 -1.12 -10.74
C ALA A 104 1.54 -2.51 -11.36
N ASP A 105 2.78 -2.89 -11.69
CA ASP A 105 3.04 -4.24 -12.17
C ASP A 105 2.91 -5.26 -11.03
N TRP A 106 3.48 -4.94 -9.86
CA TRP A 106 3.60 -5.80 -8.68
C TRP A 106 3.26 -5.08 -7.38
#